data_AF-A0AB34T9L7-F1
#
_entry.id   AF-A0AB34T9L7-F1
#
_cell.length_a   1.000
_cell.length_b   1.000
_cell.length_c   1.000
_cell.angle_alpha   90.00
_cell.angle_beta   90.00
_cell.angle_gamma   90.00
#
_symmetry.space_group_name_H-M   'P 1'
#
loop_
_entity.id
_entity.type
_entity.pdbx_description
1 polymer ?
#
loop_
_entity_poly.entity_id
_entity_poly.type
_entity_poly.pdbx_seq_one_letter_code
_entity_poly.pdbx_strand_id
1 'polypeptide(L)'
;MANQARKPKGSPNGTGGQFDHTPNQTEGTLPALTDPEDMPVGGETMDKAETIALNLYDRQRDWDDLPVGGCYRIDDLGNYVTEADWDTVWAGHELEKQAWMLSDNGQYSRDQVAAMTPAEIKNTYESEDFHPDIAYYTEKDEGDYDMLTPMGSKREEALWETSEYLANISKESMDFEPGEQVHATAAGFVSEQEWNEAFAGSQDYEKAAYELSQRHPGLRMANLTPQQVFAMHDSEKAYEQYVYASNGAHSAEADLERHPFMRRAAALYRQNERNAKYAGYGLDDVIGMRESEYAGNDGTLTANVQDATLRILNSPDPTADMDSMSTIALGLNHDPENTVRMLAGQMSARGDTGGLKQSLQTSLASVNDVYDRDNAERLSTILACVENNADDTRGAGQLAAAMGAFASCRQGDTETARREAARICSARIISLGRPAALAYTVADVIYDYLN
;
A
#
# COMPACT_ATOMS: atom_id res chain seq x y z
N MET A 1 4.29 92.56 27.77
CA MET A 1 5.58 92.21 28.41
C MET A 1 6.63 92.05 27.30
N ALA A 2 7.74 92.78 27.46
CA ALA A 2 9.02 92.92 26.71
C ALA A 2 9.18 92.30 25.29
N ASN A 3 9.47 93.07 24.22
CA ASN A 3 10.75 93.70 23.78
C ASN A 3 11.87 92.67 23.44
N GLN A 4 12.20 92.41 22.16
CA GLN A 4 13.01 93.18 21.17
C GLN A 4 14.54 93.21 21.39
N ALA A 5 15.27 92.89 20.31
CA ALA A 5 16.25 93.76 19.63
C ALA A 5 16.47 93.23 18.18
N ARG A 6 16.07 93.89 17.07
CA ARG A 6 16.50 95.15 16.36
C ARG A 6 17.88 95.03 15.67
N LYS A 7 17.96 94.91 14.32
CA LYS A 7 17.95 95.93 13.21
C LYS A 7 19.39 96.37 12.78
N PRO A 8 19.69 97.02 11.62
CA PRO A 8 18.80 97.70 10.63
C PRO A 8 19.13 97.61 9.09
N LYS A 9 18.11 97.99 8.29
CA LYS A 9 18.00 98.80 7.03
C LYS A 9 19.09 98.83 5.93
N GLY A 10 18.62 98.77 4.66
CA GLY A 10 19.13 99.57 3.53
C GLY A 10 18.82 99.03 2.12
N SER A 11 18.11 99.81 1.30
CA SER A 11 18.05 99.76 -0.20
C SER A 11 18.80 101.04 -0.69
N PRO A 12 19.25 101.28 -1.95
CA PRO A 12 18.80 100.71 -3.25
C PRO A 12 19.90 100.55 -4.37
N ASN A 13 19.47 100.23 -5.60
CA ASN A 13 20.18 100.33 -6.91
C ASN A 13 21.35 99.32 -7.10
N GLY A 14 21.56 98.67 -8.25
CA GLY A 14 21.25 98.97 -9.64
C GLY A 14 22.51 98.68 -10.45
N THR A 15 22.37 98.01 -11.60
CA THR A 15 23.19 98.14 -12.82
C THR A 15 24.72 98.23 -12.63
N GLY A 16 25.49 97.23 -13.05
CA GLY A 16 25.68 96.92 -14.46
C GLY A 16 27.17 97.04 -14.79
N GLY A 17 27.64 96.29 -15.78
CA GLY A 17 29.04 96.38 -16.24
C GLY A 17 29.56 95.10 -16.87
N GLN A 18 29.06 94.79 -18.07
CA GLN A 18 29.75 93.98 -19.07
C GLN A 18 31.19 94.50 -19.29
N PHE A 19 32.14 93.61 -19.56
CA PHE A 19 32.73 93.46 -20.91
C PHE A 19 33.48 92.11 -21.05
N ASP A 20 33.01 91.37 -22.06
CA ASP A 20 33.70 90.46 -23.00
C ASP A 20 34.89 89.61 -22.57
N HIS A 21 34.75 88.28 -22.74
CA HIS A 21 35.14 87.59 -23.97
C HIS A 21 34.55 86.17 -24.01
N THR A 22 33.72 85.87 -25.01
CA THR A 22 33.37 84.51 -25.48
C THR A 22 34.56 83.94 -26.31
N PRO A 23 34.73 82.61 -26.52
CA PRO A 23 33.66 81.69 -26.94
C PRO A 23 33.74 80.22 -26.44
N ASN A 24 32.59 79.62 -26.13
CA ASN A 24 32.10 78.38 -26.77
C ASN A 24 30.78 77.92 -26.13
N GLN A 25 29.81 77.58 -26.99
CA GLN A 25 28.89 76.43 -26.95
C GLN A 25 28.37 75.99 -25.55
N THR A 26 27.08 75.82 -25.27
CA THR A 26 25.93 75.47 -26.12
C THR A 26 24.69 75.55 -25.23
N GLU A 27 23.61 76.01 -25.83
CA GLU A 27 22.23 75.51 -25.75
C GLU A 27 21.65 74.93 -24.45
N GLY A 28 20.46 75.44 -24.12
CA GLY A 28 19.65 75.05 -22.99
C GLY A 28 19.32 73.57 -22.94
N THR A 29 19.51 73.01 -21.75
CA THR A 29 19.03 71.68 -21.39
C THR A 29 17.50 71.72 -21.28
N LEU A 30 16.83 71.00 -22.17
CA LEU A 30 15.45 70.54 -21.99
C LEU A 30 15.35 69.66 -20.73
N PRO A 31 14.19 69.59 -20.04
CA PRO A 31 14.03 68.70 -18.89
C PRO A 31 14.25 67.24 -19.31
N ALA A 32 14.98 66.50 -18.47
CA ALA A 32 15.24 65.08 -18.67
C ALA A 32 13.90 64.31 -18.77
N LEU A 33 13.77 63.49 -19.81
CA LEU A 33 12.77 62.44 -19.89
C LEU A 33 13.07 61.45 -18.76
N THR A 34 12.19 61.35 -17.78
CA THR A 34 12.23 60.28 -16.78
C THR A 34 12.10 58.94 -17.51
N ASP A 35 13.00 58.00 -17.24
CA ASP A 35 12.90 56.65 -17.79
C ASP A 35 11.61 56.00 -17.26
N PRO A 36 10.75 55.38 -18.09
CA PRO A 36 9.59 54.63 -17.59
C PRO A 36 9.92 53.54 -16.55
N GLU A 37 11.17 53.08 -16.51
CA GLU A 37 11.70 52.17 -15.46
C GLU A 37 11.85 52.84 -14.07
N ASP A 38 11.90 54.18 -14.02
CA ASP A 38 12.05 54.95 -12.77
C ASP A 38 10.71 55.46 -12.21
N MET A 39 9.59 55.14 -12.86
CA MET A 39 8.25 55.55 -12.41
C MET A 39 7.49 54.38 -11.78
N PRO A 40 6.65 54.64 -10.75
CA PRO A 40 5.75 53.63 -10.21
C PRO A 40 4.86 53.02 -11.30
N VAL A 41 4.65 51.70 -11.25
CA VAL A 41 3.85 50.98 -12.26
C VAL A 41 2.38 51.42 -12.30
N GLY A 42 1.87 51.93 -11.17
CA GLY A 42 0.53 52.51 -11.07
C GLY A 42 -0.62 51.51 -11.23
N GLY A 43 -1.85 52.03 -11.08
CA GLY A 43 -3.07 51.21 -11.14
C GLY A 43 -3.33 50.55 -12.49
N GLU A 44 -2.94 51.20 -13.61
CA GLU A 44 -3.18 50.64 -14.95
C GLU A 44 -2.43 49.32 -15.18
N THR A 45 -1.20 49.21 -14.67
CA THR A 45 -0.42 47.96 -14.73
C THR A 45 -1.06 46.89 -13.85
N MET A 46 -1.54 47.25 -12.66
CA MET A 46 -2.23 46.32 -11.77
C MET A 46 -3.55 45.81 -12.37
N ASP A 47 -4.34 46.69 -13.00
CA ASP A 47 -5.61 46.33 -13.66
C ASP A 47 -5.37 45.39 -14.85
N LYS A 48 -4.28 45.63 -15.61
CA LYS A 48 -3.84 44.74 -16.69
C LYS A 48 -3.40 43.38 -16.16
N ALA A 49 -2.63 43.35 -15.07
CA ALA A 49 -2.18 42.13 -14.44
C ALA A 49 -3.36 41.26 -13.96
N GLU A 50 -4.35 41.88 -13.32
CA GLU A 50 -5.59 41.22 -12.90
C GLU A 50 -6.40 40.68 -14.09
N THR A 51 -6.50 41.47 -15.17
CA THR A 51 -7.18 41.03 -16.41
C THR A 51 -6.53 39.80 -17.02
N ILE A 52 -5.19 39.71 -16.99
CA ILE A 52 -4.46 38.53 -17.49
C ILE A 52 -4.69 37.34 -16.56
N ALA A 53 -4.58 37.56 -15.24
CA ALA A 53 -4.76 36.53 -14.21
C ALA A 53 -6.16 35.88 -14.23
N LEU A 54 -7.20 36.58 -14.69
CA LEU A 54 -8.53 35.96 -14.89
C LEU A 54 -8.49 34.70 -15.75
N ASN A 55 -7.55 34.59 -16.69
CA ASN A 55 -7.38 33.40 -17.52
C ASN A 55 -6.84 32.17 -16.75
N LEU A 56 -6.25 32.37 -15.56
CA LEU A 56 -5.83 31.28 -14.68
C LEU A 56 -7.03 30.56 -14.09
N TYR A 57 -8.10 31.28 -13.72
CA TYR A 57 -9.31 30.70 -13.12
C TYR A 57 -10.06 29.79 -14.11
N ASP A 58 -10.01 30.08 -15.41
CA ASP A 58 -10.56 29.18 -16.45
C ASP A 58 -9.76 27.87 -16.59
N ARG A 59 -8.56 27.80 -16.01
CA ARG A 59 -7.63 26.66 -16.07
C ARG A 59 -7.40 26.01 -14.70
N GLN A 60 -8.12 26.47 -13.68
CA GLN A 60 -7.91 26.03 -12.32
C GLN A 60 -8.25 24.54 -12.16
N ARG A 61 -7.51 23.88 -11.28
CA ARG A 61 -7.73 22.51 -10.85
C ARG A 61 -7.60 22.43 -9.34
N ASP A 62 -8.29 21.46 -8.77
CA ASP A 62 -8.05 21.05 -7.40
C ASP A 62 -6.68 20.38 -7.30
N TRP A 63 -6.04 20.45 -6.13
CA TRP A 63 -4.72 19.85 -5.87
C TRP A 63 -4.66 18.38 -6.31
N ASP A 64 -5.71 17.61 -6.02
CA ASP A 64 -5.77 16.18 -6.33
C ASP A 64 -5.77 15.87 -7.83
N ASP A 65 -6.26 16.79 -8.67
CA ASP A 65 -6.37 16.62 -10.12
C ASP A 65 -5.15 17.14 -10.91
N LEU A 66 -4.18 17.74 -10.21
CA LEU A 66 -2.92 18.17 -10.83
C LEU A 66 -2.04 16.96 -11.20
N PRO A 67 -1.33 17.02 -12.34
CA PRO A 67 -0.23 16.10 -12.60
C PRO A 67 0.91 16.34 -11.60
N VAL A 68 1.78 15.34 -11.44
CA VAL A 68 3.05 15.47 -10.71
C VAL A 68 3.93 16.51 -11.38
N GLY A 69 4.60 17.35 -10.58
CA GLY A 69 5.50 18.40 -11.01
C GLY A 69 5.10 19.81 -10.57
N GLY A 70 5.72 20.81 -11.19
CA GLY A 70 5.56 22.22 -10.84
C GLY A 70 4.13 22.73 -11.04
N CYS A 71 3.64 23.46 -10.04
CA CYS A 71 2.34 24.10 -10.08
C CYS A 71 2.31 25.40 -9.27
N TYR A 72 1.28 26.22 -9.50
CA TYR A 72 1.08 27.46 -8.78
C TYR A 72 -0.27 27.43 -8.08
N ARG A 73 -0.27 27.73 -6.78
CA ARG A 73 -1.50 28.13 -6.09
C ARG A 73 -1.83 29.55 -6.51
N ILE A 74 -3.07 29.81 -6.89
CA ILE A 74 -3.49 31.12 -7.43
C ILE A 74 -4.38 31.92 -6.47
N ASP A 75 -4.91 31.30 -5.41
CA ASP A 75 -5.69 31.98 -4.37
C ASP A 75 -5.71 31.24 -3.03
N ASP A 76 -6.34 31.85 -2.03
CA ASP A 76 -6.49 31.30 -0.68
C ASP A 76 -7.57 30.20 -0.59
N LEU A 77 -8.37 30.01 -1.64
CA LEU A 77 -9.40 28.97 -1.74
C LEU A 77 -8.84 27.60 -2.14
N GLY A 78 -7.55 27.54 -2.49
CA GLY A 78 -6.89 26.28 -2.86
C GLY A 78 -7.06 25.93 -4.34
N ASN A 79 -7.21 26.94 -5.20
CA ASN A 79 -7.17 26.74 -6.64
C ASN A 79 -5.72 26.70 -7.14
N TYR A 80 -5.43 25.76 -8.04
CA TYR A 80 -4.09 25.56 -8.60
C TYR A 80 -4.12 25.54 -10.13
N VAL A 81 -2.97 25.83 -10.74
CA VAL A 81 -2.73 25.64 -12.17
C VAL A 81 -1.40 24.93 -12.39
N THR A 82 -1.25 24.22 -13.50
CA THR A 82 0.02 23.61 -13.87
C THR A 82 1.06 24.69 -14.23
N GLU A 83 2.35 24.41 -14.06
CA GLU A 83 3.41 25.32 -14.51
C GLU A 83 3.30 25.65 -16.00
N ALA A 84 2.89 24.69 -16.84
CA ALA A 84 2.67 24.91 -18.26
C ALA A 84 1.52 25.89 -18.55
N ASP A 85 0.41 25.78 -17.81
CA ASP A 85 -0.72 26.71 -17.93
C ASP A 85 -0.35 28.11 -17.41
N TRP A 86 0.41 28.17 -16.32
CA TRP A 86 0.96 29.40 -15.76
C TRP A 86 1.84 30.14 -16.77
N ASP A 87 2.83 29.46 -17.33
CA ASP A 87 3.74 30.03 -18.34
C ASP A 87 2.98 30.50 -19.59
N THR A 88 1.94 29.76 -19.98
CA THR A 88 1.10 30.12 -21.13
C THR A 88 0.33 31.41 -20.89
N VAL A 89 -0.26 31.58 -19.70
CA VAL A 89 -1.05 32.78 -19.36
C VAL A 89 -0.17 34.01 -19.23
N TRP A 90 1.03 33.86 -18.66
CA TRP A 90 1.95 34.98 -18.40
C TRP A 90 2.94 35.26 -19.53
N ALA A 91 2.91 34.50 -20.62
CA ALA A 91 3.84 34.68 -21.74
C ALA A 91 3.87 36.12 -22.27
N GLY A 92 5.04 36.78 -22.15
CA GLY A 92 5.24 38.17 -22.59
C GLY A 92 4.76 39.24 -21.61
N HIS A 93 4.35 38.85 -20.40
CA HIS A 93 3.77 39.70 -19.36
C HIS A 93 4.50 39.54 -18.02
N GLU A 94 5.84 39.51 -18.04
CA GLU A 94 6.67 39.22 -16.87
C GLU A 94 6.53 40.26 -15.75
N LEU A 95 6.45 41.55 -16.09
CA LEU A 95 6.26 42.60 -15.10
C LEU A 95 4.88 42.48 -14.44
N GLU A 96 3.83 42.24 -15.24
CA GLU A 96 2.48 42.03 -14.74
C GLU A 96 2.36 40.76 -13.88
N LYS A 97 3.05 39.66 -14.26
CA LYS A 97 3.14 38.43 -13.47
C LYS A 97 3.73 38.70 -12.09
N GLN A 98 4.89 39.37 -12.04
CA GLN A 98 5.57 39.69 -10.80
C GLN A 98 4.73 40.64 -9.94
N ALA A 99 4.14 41.68 -10.54
CA ALA A 99 3.26 42.61 -9.84
C ALA A 99 2.03 41.92 -9.24
N TRP A 100 1.41 41.00 -9.99
CA TRP A 100 0.25 40.23 -9.52
C TRP A 100 0.63 39.31 -8.36
N MET A 101 1.72 38.55 -8.48
CA MET A 101 2.23 37.67 -7.42
C MET A 101 2.59 38.43 -6.14
N LEU A 102 3.04 39.68 -6.26
CA LEU A 102 3.32 40.53 -5.11
C LEU A 102 2.06 41.12 -4.48
N SER A 103 0.97 41.30 -5.24
CA SER A 103 -0.19 42.04 -4.76
C SER A 103 -1.13 41.20 -3.90
N ASP A 104 -1.52 41.77 -2.77
CA ASP A 104 -2.49 41.23 -1.81
C ASP A 104 -2.17 39.80 -1.33
N ASN A 105 -0.89 39.43 -1.33
CA ASN A 105 -0.41 38.06 -1.08
C ASN A 105 -0.07 37.75 0.39
N GLY A 106 -0.52 38.61 1.32
CA GLY A 106 -0.18 38.56 2.75
C GLY A 106 1.02 39.43 3.16
N GLN A 107 1.94 39.76 2.25
CA GLN A 107 3.11 40.60 2.53
C GLN A 107 2.96 42.04 2.02
N TYR A 108 2.45 42.21 0.80
CA TYR A 108 2.27 43.53 0.17
C TYR A 108 0.83 43.70 -0.29
N SER A 109 0.27 44.90 -0.10
CA SER A 109 -1.02 45.26 -0.68
C SER A 109 -0.89 45.74 -2.12
N ARG A 110 -1.98 45.66 -2.89
CA ARG A 110 -2.03 46.21 -4.25
C ARG A 110 -1.54 47.66 -4.34
N ASP A 111 -1.93 48.51 -3.39
CA ASP A 111 -1.51 49.93 -3.37
C ASP A 111 0.00 50.09 -3.15
N GLN A 112 0.61 49.20 -2.36
CA GLN A 112 2.06 49.19 -2.14
C GLN A 112 2.79 48.77 -3.41
N VAL A 113 2.31 47.73 -4.10
CA VAL A 113 2.90 47.25 -5.36
C VAL A 113 2.73 48.30 -6.48
N ALA A 114 1.57 48.95 -6.57
CA ALA A 114 1.33 50.02 -7.55
C ALA A 114 2.26 51.24 -7.37
N ALA A 115 2.77 51.45 -6.16
CA ALA A 115 3.72 52.50 -5.84
C ALA A 115 5.19 52.12 -6.12
N MET A 116 5.47 50.84 -6.43
CA MET A 116 6.80 50.36 -6.78
C MET A 116 7.11 50.61 -8.26
N THR A 117 8.37 50.88 -8.55
CA THR A 117 8.95 50.87 -9.89
C THR A 117 9.08 49.42 -10.42
N PRO A 118 9.18 49.20 -11.75
CA PRO A 118 9.45 47.87 -12.30
C PRO A 118 10.69 47.20 -11.70
N ALA A 119 11.77 47.96 -11.48
CA ALA A 119 12.99 47.45 -10.86
C ALA A 119 12.78 47.02 -9.40
N GLU A 120 11.98 47.76 -8.63
CA GLU A 120 11.62 47.38 -7.25
C GLU A 120 10.76 46.12 -7.23
N ILE A 121 9.76 46.01 -8.11
CA ILE A 121 8.92 44.81 -8.23
C ILE A 121 9.79 43.58 -8.53
N LYS A 122 10.69 43.69 -9.50
CA LYS A 122 11.60 42.60 -9.85
C LYS A 122 12.49 42.21 -8.67
N ASN A 123 13.12 43.20 -8.02
CA ASN A 123 14.02 42.94 -6.88
C ASN A 123 13.27 42.34 -5.68
N THR A 124 12.03 42.74 -5.44
CA THR A 124 11.19 42.18 -4.37
C THR A 124 10.75 40.76 -4.71
N TYR A 125 10.32 40.50 -5.95
CA TYR A 125 9.93 39.16 -6.40
C TYR A 125 11.08 38.16 -6.37
N GLU A 126 12.30 38.59 -6.73
CA GLU A 126 13.51 37.77 -6.73
C GLU A 126 14.19 37.69 -5.35
N SER A 127 13.62 38.31 -4.32
CA SER A 127 14.18 38.32 -2.96
C SER A 127 14.02 36.97 -2.26
N GLU A 128 15.05 36.53 -1.52
CA GLU A 128 14.94 35.36 -0.64
C GLU A 128 13.92 35.55 0.50
N ASP A 129 13.60 36.81 0.86
CA ASP A 129 12.63 37.15 1.91
C ASP A 129 11.17 37.13 1.39
N PHE A 130 10.97 36.87 0.09
CA PHE A 130 9.65 36.81 -0.52
C PHE A 130 8.98 35.45 -0.26
N HIS A 131 7.97 35.46 0.61
CA HIS A 131 7.22 34.26 1.03
C HIS A 131 5.72 34.58 1.05
N PRO A 132 5.06 34.54 -0.11
CA PRO A 132 3.64 34.83 -0.21
C PRO A 132 2.78 33.73 0.43
N ASP A 133 1.72 34.11 1.13
CA ASP A 133 0.80 33.18 1.81
C ASP A 133 -0.34 32.69 0.90
N ILE A 134 -0.63 33.44 -0.17
CA ILE A 134 -1.81 33.25 -1.01
C ILE A 134 -1.46 32.60 -2.36
N ALA A 135 -0.62 33.25 -3.16
CA ALA A 135 -0.20 32.77 -4.47
C ALA A 135 1.29 32.44 -4.47
N TYR A 136 1.64 31.18 -4.73
CA TYR A 136 3.02 30.69 -4.66
C TYR A 136 3.25 29.50 -5.59
N TYR A 137 4.50 29.33 -5.98
CA TYR A 137 4.98 28.12 -6.65
C TYR A 137 5.12 26.97 -5.64
N THR A 138 4.71 25.78 -6.03
CA THR A 138 4.93 24.55 -5.28
C THR A 138 5.10 23.38 -6.26
N GLU A 139 5.51 22.23 -5.77
CA GLU A 139 5.69 21.02 -6.57
C GLU A 139 4.79 19.95 -5.98
N LYS A 140 4.01 19.29 -6.84
CA LYS A 140 3.20 18.14 -6.44
C LYS A 140 4.01 16.88 -6.65
N ASP A 141 4.25 16.14 -5.57
CA ASP A 141 4.89 14.84 -5.63
C ASP A 141 3.88 13.69 -5.83
N GLU A 142 4.38 12.52 -6.24
CA GLU A 142 3.58 11.28 -6.38
C GLU A 142 2.88 10.86 -5.07
N GLY A 143 3.36 11.36 -3.92
CA GLY A 143 2.79 11.12 -2.58
C GLY A 143 1.86 12.22 -2.05
N ASP A 144 1.66 13.33 -2.78
CA ASP A 144 0.90 14.49 -2.31
C ASP A 144 -0.58 14.40 -2.71
N TYR A 145 -1.30 13.46 -2.13
CA TYR A 145 -2.77 13.39 -2.20
C TYR A 145 -3.38 13.69 -0.83
N ASP A 146 -4.62 14.18 -0.79
CA ASP A 146 -5.31 14.44 0.48
C ASP A 146 -5.51 13.16 1.29
N MET A 147 -4.65 12.98 2.30
CA MET A 147 -4.64 11.83 3.20
C MET A 147 -5.83 11.77 4.16
N LEU A 148 -6.59 12.86 4.27
CA LEU A 148 -7.63 13.07 5.27
C LEU A 148 -9.03 13.13 4.66
N THR A 149 -9.15 13.37 3.35
CA THR A 149 -10.44 13.28 2.67
C THR A 149 -10.78 11.82 2.35
N PRO A 150 -12.01 11.37 2.65
CA PRO A 150 -12.48 10.05 2.24
C PRO A 150 -12.46 9.90 0.71
N MET A 151 -12.05 8.73 0.22
CA MET A 151 -11.93 8.44 -1.21
C MET A 151 -13.25 8.68 -1.98
N GLY A 152 -14.39 8.47 -1.31
CA GLY A 152 -15.71 8.68 -1.89
C GLY A 152 -16.15 7.57 -2.84
N SER A 153 -17.43 7.63 -3.24
CA SER A 153 -18.08 6.53 -3.99
C SER A 153 -17.54 6.35 -5.40
N LYS A 154 -17.09 7.43 -6.07
CA LYS A 154 -16.52 7.33 -7.43
C LYS A 154 -15.24 6.51 -7.45
N ARG A 155 -14.37 6.71 -6.46
CA ARG A 155 -13.12 5.95 -6.34
C ARG A 155 -13.39 4.51 -5.92
N GLU A 156 -14.35 4.28 -5.04
CA GLU A 156 -14.81 2.92 -4.70
C GLU A 156 -15.36 2.19 -5.94
N GLU A 157 -16.17 2.84 -6.79
CA GLU A 157 -16.65 2.27 -8.05
C GLU A 157 -15.51 1.92 -9.01
N ALA A 158 -14.51 2.80 -9.15
CA ALA A 158 -13.32 2.49 -9.94
C ALA A 158 -12.55 1.28 -9.40
N LEU A 159 -12.43 1.12 -8.07
CA LEU A 159 -11.82 -0.08 -7.46
C LEU A 159 -12.60 -1.36 -7.81
N TRP A 160 -13.93 -1.29 -7.87
CA TRP A 160 -14.75 -2.43 -8.31
C TRP A 160 -14.50 -2.78 -9.78
N GLU A 161 -14.45 -1.78 -10.67
CA GLU A 161 -14.13 -1.99 -12.08
C GLU A 161 -12.74 -2.61 -12.27
N THR A 162 -11.74 -2.10 -11.54
CA THR A 162 -10.38 -2.68 -11.54
C THR A 162 -10.38 -4.10 -11.01
N SER A 163 -11.16 -4.40 -9.96
CA SER A 163 -11.28 -5.75 -9.44
C SER A 163 -11.91 -6.72 -10.44
N GLU A 164 -12.94 -6.31 -11.17
CA GLU A 164 -13.53 -7.14 -12.23
C GLU A 164 -12.56 -7.35 -13.39
N TYR A 165 -11.83 -6.31 -13.79
CA TYR A 165 -10.81 -6.40 -14.82
C TYR A 165 -9.70 -7.39 -14.45
N LEU A 166 -9.12 -7.24 -13.25
CA LEU A 166 -8.07 -8.11 -12.74
C LEU A 166 -8.55 -9.57 -12.63
N ALA A 167 -9.76 -9.80 -12.14
CA ALA A 167 -10.34 -11.14 -12.06
C ALA A 167 -10.47 -11.80 -13.45
N ASN A 168 -10.79 -11.03 -14.49
CA ASN A 168 -10.94 -11.55 -15.86
C ASN A 168 -9.61 -11.92 -16.53
N ILE A 169 -8.52 -11.24 -16.18
CA ILE A 169 -7.18 -11.51 -16.75
C ILE A 169 -6.32 -12.43 -15.87
N SER A 170 -6.81 -12.77 -14.67
CA SER A 170 -6.10 -13.62 -13.72
C SER A 170 -5.85 -15.01 -14.27
N LYS A 171 -4.67 -15.55 -13.96
CA LYS A 171 -4.26 -16.93 -14.25
C LYS A 171 -4.45 -17.75 -12.99
N GLU A 172 -5.19 -18.85 -13.09
CA GLU A 172 -5.38 -19.79 -11.96
C GLU A 172 -4.06 -20.49 -11.60
N SER A 173 -3.22 -20.79 -12.60
CA SER A 173 -1.91 -21.42 -12.39
C SER A 173 -0.84 -20.40 -12.05
N MET A 174 0.15 -20.84 -11.27
CA MET A 174 1.35 -20.07 -10.96
C MET A 174 2.47 -20.29 -11.98
N ASP A 175 2.11 -20.51 -13.24
CA ASP A 175 3.04 -20.75 -14.36
C ASP A 175 3.69 -19.44 -14.83
N PHE A 176 4.36 -18.76 -13.90
CA PHE A 176 5.20 -17.57 -14.13
C PHE A 176 6.67 -17.99 -14.19
N GLU A 177 7.56 -17.06 -14.55
CA GLU A 177 8.98 -17.36 -14.41
C GLU A 177 9.37 -17.37 -12.91
N PRO A 178 10.23 -18.32 -12.47
CA PRO A 178 10.67 -18.38 -11.08
C PRO A 178 11.25 -17.05 -10.57
N GLY A 179 10.64 -16.51 -9.52
CA GLY A 179 11.04 -15.23 -8.90
C GLY A 179 10.46 -13.98 -9.56
N GLU A 180 9.54 -14.13 -10.51
CA GLU A 180 8.72 -13.02 -11.02
C GLU A 180 7.83 -12.45 -9.91
N GLN A 181 7.65 -11.12 -9.91
CA GLN A 181 6.70 -10.47 -9.01
C GLN A 181 5.29 -10.62 -9.59
N VAL A 182 4.39 -11.18 -8.78
CA VAL A 182 2.98 -11.40 -9.13
C VAL A 182 2.09 -10.85 -8.02
N HIS A 183 0.88 -10.45 -8.40
CA HIS A 183 -0.14 -9.97 -7.48
C HIS A 183 -1.29 -10.95 -7.41
N ALA A 184 -1.81 -11.13 -6.20
CA ALA A 184 -2.93 -12.01 -5.97
C ALA A 184 -4.26 -11.35 -6.38
N THR A 185 -5.17 -12.17 -6.85
CA THR A 185 -6.59 -11.85 -6.99
C THR A 185 -7.40 -12.99 -6.38
N ALA A 186 -8.71 -12.79 -6.19
CA ALA A 186 -9.59 -13.88 -5.78
C ALA A 186 -9.69 -15.01 -6.84
N ALA A 187 -9.31 -14.74 -8.10
CA ALA A 187 -9.36 -15.68 -9.22
C ALA A 187 -8.00 -16.35 -9.51
N GLY A 188 -6.90 -15.88 -8.90
CA GLY A 188 -5.57 -16.41 -9.14
C GLY A 188 -4.51 -15.33 -9.02
N PHE A 189 -3.73 -15.15 -10.08
CA PHE A 189 -2.57 -14.28 -10.11
C PHE A 189 -2.51 -13.44 -11.39
N VAL A 190 -1.93 -12.25 -11.26
CA VAL A 190 -1.54 -11.40 -12.39
C VAL A 190 -0.06 -11.03 -12.26
N SER A 191 0.61 -10.83 -13.38
CA SER A 191 1.98 -10.33 -13.41
C SER A 191 2.06 -8.87 -12.93
N GLU A 192 3.26 -8.43 -12.53
CA GLU A 192 3.55 -7.02 -12.22
C GLU A 192 3.17 -6.07 -13.36
N GLN A 193 3.35 -6.48 -14.63
CA GLN A 193 2.96 -5.67 -15.78
C GLN A 193 1.44 -5.50 -15.85
N GLU A 194 0.69 -6.60 -15.81
CA GLU A 194 -0.78 -6.60 -15.85
C GLU A 194 -1.36 -5.79 -14.68
N TRP A 195 -0.73 -5.88 -13.50
CA TRP A 195 -1.08 -5.08 -12.33
C TRP A 195 -0.88 -3.57 -12.58
N ASN A 196 0.30 -3.17 -13.05
CA ASN A 196 0.59 -1.76 -13.31
C ASN A 196 -0.27 -1.18 -14.44
N GLU A 197 -0.63 -1.99 -15.43
CA GLU A 197 -1.60 -1.61 -16.47
C GLU A 197 -3.00 -1.40 -15.90
N ALA A 198 -3.46 -2.25 -14.97
CA ALA A 198 -4.76 -2.12 -14.32
C ALA A 198 -4.88 -0.85 -13.44
N PHE A 199 -3.77 -0.42 -12.85
CA PHE A 199 -3.66 0.78 -12.02
C PHE A 199 -2.99 1.95 -12.75
N ALA A 200 -3.01 1.97 -14.09
CA ALA A 200 -2.42 3.06 -14.85
C ALA A 200 -3.16 4.38 -14.58
N GLY A 201 -2.45 5.37 -14.02
CA GLY A 201 -3.04 6.66 -13.62
C GLY A 201 -3.73 6.65 -12.26
N SER A 202 -3.66 5.55 -11.52
CA SER A 202 -4.11 5.44 -10.14
C SER A 202 -3.10 6.00 -9.13
N GLN A 203 -3.60 6.41 -7.97
CA GLN A 203 -2.77 6.81 -6.82
C GLN A 203 -2.34 5.57 -6.03
N ASP A 204 -1.20 5.61 -5.33
CA ASP A 204 -0.67 4.43 -4.64
C ASP A 204 -1.60 3.85 -3.58
N TYR A 205 -2.38 4.70 -2.88
CA TYR A 205 -3.36 4.20 -1.92
C TYR A 205 -4.47 3.39 -2.59
N GLU A 206 -4.72 3.55 -3.88
CA GLU A 206 -5.76 2.78 -4.59
C GLU A 206 -5.35 1.31 -4.74
N LYS A 207 -4.05 1.03 -4.93
CA LYS A 207 -3.51 -0.34 -4.89
C LYS A 207 -3.71 -0.95 -3.51
N ALA A 208 -3.33 -0.22 -2.46
CA ALA A 208 -3.55 -0.64 -1.07
C ALA A 208 -5.04 -0.80 -0.73
N ALA A 209 -5.90 0.07 -1.26
CA ALA A 209 -7.35 0.02 -1.09
C ALA A 209 -7.94 -1.21 -1.77
N TYR A 210 -7.48 -1.55 -2.98
CA TYR A 210 -7.85 -2.79 -3.64
C TYR A 210 -7.50 -3.99 -2.77
N GLU A 211 -6.23 -4.14 -2.36
CA GLU A 211 -5.82 -5.30 -1.56
C GLU A 211 -6.59 -5.40 -0.24
N LEU A 212 -6.79 -4.26 0.44
CA LEU A 212 -7.59 -4.19 1.66
C LEU A 212 -9.04 -4.60 1.42
N SER A 213 -9.65 -4.18 0.31
CA SER A 213 -11.02 -4.56 -0.06
C SER A 213 -11.15 -6.05 -0.36
N GLN A 214 -10.12 -6.68 -0.93
CA GLN A 214 -10.11 -8.12 -1.19
C GLN A 214 -9.94 -8.92 0.11
N ARG A 215 -9.09 -8.45 1.03
CA ARG A 215 -8.92 -9.07 2.36
C ARG A 215 -10.19 -8.91 3.21
N HIS A 216 -10.89 -7.78 3.09
CA HIS A 216 -12.05 -7.43 3.93
C HIS A 216 -13.22 -6.86 3.08
N PRO A 217 -13.92 -7.69 2.29
CA PRO A 217 -14.96 -7.23 1.37
C PRO A 217 -16.21 -6.61 2.02
N GLY A 218 -16.29 -6.62 3.36
CA GLY A 218 -17.32 -5.93 4.12
C GLY A 218 -16.97 -4.49 4.50
N LEU A 219 -15.76 -4.01 4.21
CA LEU A 219 -15.35 -2.63 4.47
C LEU A 219 -16.00 -1.67 3.47
N ARG A 220 -16.50 -0.55 3.97
CA ARG A 220 -17.03 0.54 3.14
C ARG A 220 -15.88 1.45 2.71
N MET A 221 -15.24 1.12 1.59
CA MET A 221 -14.03 1.78 1.12
C MET A 221 -14.27 3.27 0.84
N ALA A 222 -15.44 3.65 0.33
CA ALA A 222 -15.77 5.07 0.08
C ALA A 222 -15.66 5.99 1.30
N ASN A 223 -15.75 5.45 2.52
CA ASN A 223 -15.67 6.22 3.76
C ASN A 223 -14.25 6.30 4.34
N LEU A 224 -13.30 5.57 3.76
CA LEU A 224 -11.93 5.53 4.25
C LEU A 224 -11.11 6.65 3.62
N THR A 225 -10.28 7.28 4.43
CA THR A 225 -9.23 8.18 3.94
C THR A 225 -8.01 7.36 3.51
N PRO A 226 -7.17 7.87 2.60
CA PRO A 226 -5.92 7.20 2.22
C PRO A 226 -5.03 6.83 3.42
N GLN A 227 -4.96 7.70 4.44
CA GLN A 227 -4.23 7.41 5.68
C GLN A 227 -4.78 6.16 6.40
N GLN A 228 -6.10 6.02 6.47
CA GLN A 228 -6.74 4.86 7.09
C GLN A 228 -6.53 3.60 6.25
N VAL A 229 -6.56 3.72 4.92
CA VAL A 229 -6.27 2.61 4.01
C VAL A 229 -4.87 2.08 4.27
N PHE A 230 -3.83 2.90 4.22
CA PHE A 230 -2.46 2.44 4.47
C PHE A 230 -2.29 1.86 5.88
N ALA A 231 -2.83 2.54 6.90
CA ALA A 231 -2.70 2.06 8.27
C ALA A 231 -3.29 0.65 8.44
N MET A 232 -4.46 0.38 7.84
CA MET A 232 -5.11 -0.93 7.90
C MET A 232 -4.48 -1.96 6.96
N HIS A 233 -4.01 -1.52 5.79
CA HIS A 233 -3.31 -2.35 4.84
C HIS A 233 -2.03 -2.95 5.44
N ASP A 234 -1.26 -2.13 6.15
CA ASP A 234 0.03 -2.52 6.73
C ASP A 234 -0.11 -3.19 8.10
N SER A 235 -1.31 -3.19 8.68
CA SER A 235 -1.54 -3.69 10.04
C SER A 235 -2.96 -4.22 10.25
N GLU A 236 -3.07 -5.56 10.34
CA GLU A 236 -4.30 -6.23 10.75
C GLU A 236 -4.84 -5.68 12.08
N LYS A 237 -3.95 -5.32 13.01
CA LYS A 237 -4.31 -4.71 14.29
C LYS A 237 -4.99 -3.34 14.10
N ALA A 238 -4.56 -2.55 13.12
CA ALA A 238 -5.20 -1.27 12.82
C ALA A 238 -6.59 -1.48 12.20
N TYR A 239 -6.75 -2.50 11.33
CA TYR A 239 -8.07 -2.93 10.85
C TYR A 239 -8.99 -3.34 11.99
N GLU A 240 -8.54 -4.22 12.88
CA GLU A 240 -9.31 -4.67 14.05
C GLU A 240 -9.73 -3.48 14.91
N GLN A 241 -8.78 -2.57 15.22
CA GLN A 241 -9.07 -1.38 16.00
C GLN A 241 -10.13 -0.49 15.35
N TYR A 242 -10.06 -0.30 14.04
CA TYR A 242 -11.04 0.50 13.28
C TYR A 242 -12.44 -0.12 13.33
N VAL A 243 -12.55 -1.43 13.13
CA VAL A 243 -13.83 -2.15 13.17
C VAL A 243 -14.41 -2.19 14.59
N TYR A 244 -13.59 -2.46 15.61
CA TYR A 244 -14.08 -2.54 16.99
C TYR A 244 -14.38 -1.17 17.60
N ALA A 245 -13.59 -0.13 17.30
CA ALA A 245 -13.84 1.23 17.80
C ALA A 245 -15.17 1.81 17.31
N SER A 246 -15.66 1.33 16.16
CA SER A 246 -16.93 1.74 15.57
C SER A 246 -18.11 0.86 15.96
N ASN A 247 -17.95 -0.08 16.91
CA ASN A 247 -18.94 -1.12 17.22
C ASN A 247 -19.42 -1.87 15.95
N GLY A 248 -18.53 -2.09 14.98
CA GLY A 248 -18.86 -2.72 13.70
C GLY A 248 -19.64 -1.83 12.73
N ALA A 249 -19.82 -0.53 12.99
CA ALA A 249 -20.55 0.36 12.07
C ALA A 249 -19.85 0.52 10.70
N HIS A 250 -18.54 0.26 10.63
CA HIS A 250 -17.75 0.33 9.40
C HIS A 250 -17.50 -1.02 8.73
N SER A 251 -17.91 -2.13 9.36
CA SER A 251 -17.86 -3.46 8.75
C SER A 251 -19.28 -3.97 8.49
N ALA A 252 -19.54 -4.38 7.26
CA ALA A 252 -20.71 -5.17 6.92
C ALA A 252 -20.47 -6.65 7.26
N GLU A 253 -19.84 -6.96 8.40
CA GLU A 253 -19.55 -8.35 8.81
C GLU A 253 -20.83 -9.21 8.88
N ALA A 254 -21.93 -8.59 9.34
CA ALA A 254 -23.26 -9.22 9.32
C ALA A 254 -23.76 -9.55 7.89
N ASP A 255 -23.28 -8.83 6.87
CA ASP A 255 -23.60 -9.10 5.46
C ASP A 255 -22.63 -10.12 4.85
N LEU A 256 -21.38 -10.22 5.32
CA LEU A 256 -20.44 -11.30 4.94
C LEU A 256 -20.93 -12.69 5.38
N GLU A 257 -21.66 -12.78 6.50
CA GLU A 257 -22.37 -14.01 6.90
C GLU A 257 -23.54 -14.36 5.96
N ARG A 258 -24.12 -13.36 5.30
CA ARG A 258 -25.26 -13.51 4.39
C ARG A 258 -24.83 -13.75 2.93
N HIS A 259 -23.57 -13.46 2.59
CA HIS A 259 -23.02 -13.64 1.25
C HIS A 259 -21.84 -14.63 1.22
N PRO A 260 -22.11 -15.96 1.21
CA PRO A 260 -21.09 -17.00 1.17
C PRO A 260 -20.06 -16.85 0.04
N PHE A 261 -20.47 -16.25 -1.08
CA PHE A 261 -19.60 -15.96 -2.21
C PHE A 261 -18.46 -14.99 -1.85
N MET A 262 -18.77 -13.87 -1.18
CA MET A 262 -17.75 -12.88 -0.79
C MET A 262 -16.77 -13.44 0.23
N ARG A 263 -17.27 -14.22 1.19
CA ARG A 263 -16.40 -14.92 2.16
C ARG A 263 -15.43 -15.87 1.46
N ARG A 264 -15.92 -16.62 0.46
CA ARG A 264 -15.07 -17.51 -0.33
C ARG A 264 -14.04 -16.75 -1.16
N ALA A 265 -14.43 -15.65 -1.80
CA ALA A 265 -13.53 -14.80 -2.57
C ALA A 265 -12.39 -14.22 -1.71
N ALA A 266 -12.70 -13.70 -0.52
CA ALA A 266 -11.67 -13.22 0.41
C ALA A 266 -10.73 -14.34 0.88
N ALA A 267 -11.26 -15.54 1.14
CA ALA A 267 -10.45 -16.68 1.54
C ALA A 267 -9.50 -17.12 0.40
N LEU A 268 -9.98 -17.14 -0.85
CA LEU A 268 -9.17 -17.40 -2.04
C LEU A 268 -8.09 -16.32 -2.23
N TYR A 269 -8.46 -15.03 -2.11
CA TYR A 269 -7.51 -13.94 -2.22
C TYR A 269 -6.38 -14.09 -1.19
N ARG A 270 -6.69 -14.28 0.11
CA ARG A 270 -5.68 -14.44 1.15
C ARG A 270 -4.80 -15.67 0.91
N GLN A 271 -5.35 -16.74 0.36
CA GLN A 271 -4.59 -17.91 -0.03
C GLN A 271 -3.61 -17.59 -1.17
N ASN A 272 -4.08 -16.96 -2.24
CA ASN A 272 -3.26 -16.58 -3.38
C ASN A 272 -2.18 -15.58 -2.98
N GLU A 273 -2.51 -14.61 -2.13
CA GLU A 273 -1.56 -13.63 -1.57
C GLU A 273 -0.37 -14.30 -0.88
N ARG A 274 -0.62 -15.32 -0.07
CA ARG A 274 0.46 -16.08 0.57
C ARG A 274 1.30 -16.88 -0.43
N ASN A 275 0.67 -17.34 -1.51
CA ASN A 275 1.33 -18.11 -2.54
C ASN A 275 2.10 -17.24 -3.55
N ALA A 276 1.79 -15.95 -3.66
CA ALA A 276 2.36 -15.05 -4.67
C ALA A 276 3.91 -15.04 -4.65
N LYS A 277 4.53 -15.12 -3.48
CA LYS A 277 5.99 -15.23 -3.31
C LYS A 277 6.63 -16.49 -3.93
N TYR A 278 5.82 -17.48 -4.32
CA TYR A 278 6.25 -18.74 -4.92
C TYR A 278 5.97 -18.78 -6.43
N ALA A 279 5.78 -17.63 -7.08
CA ALA A 279 5.58 -17.54 -8.52
C ALA A 279 6.61 -18.38 -9.31
N GLY A 280 6.10 -19.22 -10.22
CA GLY A 280 6.90 -20.10 -11.06
C GLY A 280 7.41 -21.39 -10.41
N TYR A 281 7.08 -21.65 -9.15
CA TYR A 281 7.53 -22.84 -8.43
C TYR A 281 6.41 -23.86 -8.21
N GLY A 282 6.73 -25.14 -8.39
CA GLY A 282 5.89 -26.26 -7.95
C GLY A 282 5.95 -26.46 -6.43
N LEU A 283 5.03 -27.25 -5.87
CA LEU A 283 5.01 -27.54 -4.43
C LEU A 283 6.30 -28.21 -3.95
N ASP A 284 6.88 -29.09 -4.76
CA ASP A 284 8.17 -29.74 -4.51
C ASP A 284 9.31 -28.72 -4.43
N ASP A 285 9.37 -27.78 -5.37
CA ASP A 285 10.33 -26.68 -5.33
C ASP A 285 10.14 -25.79 -4.09
N VAL A 286 8.89 -25.45 -3.75
CA VAL A 286 8.57 -24.63 -2.58
C VAL A 286 8.97 -25.33 -1.29
N ILE A 287 8.70 -26.62 -1.15
CA ILE A 287 9.15 -27.41 0.01
C ILE A 287 10.68 -27.41 0.07
N GLY A 288 11.36 -27.70 -1.04
CA GLY A 288 12.82 -27.71 -1.11
C GLY A 288 13.46 -26.35 -0.77
N MET A 289 12.89 -25.26 -1.27
CA MET A 289 13.33 -23.90 -0.99
C MET A 289 13.21 -23.60 0.50
N ARG A 290 12.05 -23.83 1.11
CA ARG A 290 11.84 -23.59 2.54
C ARG A 290 12.71 -24.45 3.44
N GLU A 291 12.94 -25.69 3.04
CA GLU A 291 13.88 -26.58 3.70
C GLU A 291 15.31 -26.03 3.68
N SER A 292 15.72 -25.43 2.56
CA SER A 292 17.05 -24.83 2.40
C SER A 292 17.22 -23.52 3.19
N GLU A 293 16.15 -22.74 3.32
CA GLU A 293 16.12 -21.48 4.08
C GLU A 293 16.03 -21.68 5.59
N TYR A 294 15.62 -22.87 6.03
CA TYR A 294 15.42 -23.16 7.44
C TYR A 294 16.74 -23.21 8.21
N ALA A 295 17.01 -22.14 8.96
CA ALA A 295 18.22 -21.98 9.78
C ALA A 295 18.12 -22.61 11.19
N GLY A 296 17.05 -23.34 11.49
CA GLY A 296 16.76 -23.94 12.80
C GLY A 296 15.53 -23.34 13.48
N ASN A 297 15.05 -24.01 14.54
CA ASN A 297 13.85 -23.58 15.25
C ASN A 297 14.21 -22.40 16.17
N ASP A 298 13.80 -21.20 15.80
CA ASP A 298 13.86 -19.99 16.63
C ASP A 298 12.78 -19.96 17.73
N GLY A 299 11.97 -21.02 17.81
CA GLY A 299 10.83 -21.16 18.72
C GLY A 299 9.49 -20.90 18.05
N THR A 300 9.45 -20.52 16.77
CA THR A 300 8.20 -20.16 16.07
C THR A 300 7.61 -21.29 15.24
N LEU A 301 8.40 -22.31 14.86
CA LEU A 301 7.96 -23.34 13.90
C LEU A 301 6.68 -24.04 14.34
N THR A 302 6.57 -24.42 15.62
CA THR A 302 5.39 -25.12 16.15
C THR A 302 4.13 -24.27 15.99
N ALA A 303 4.21 -22.96 16.28
CA ALA A 303 3.09 -22.03 16.14
C ALA A 303 2.73 -21.83 14.66
N ASN A 304 3.73 -21.66 13.79
CA ASN A 304 3.52 -21.49 12.35
C ASN A 304 2.82 -22.72 11.74
N VAL A 305 3.20 -23.92 12.17
CA VAL A 305 2.60 -25.20 11.74
C VAL A 305 1.16 -25.32 12.24
N GLN A 306 0.87 -24.85 13.46
CA GLN A 306 -0.50 -24.75 13.98
C GLN A 306 -1.36 -23.81 13.14
N ASP A 307 -0.86 -22.61 12.87
CA ASP A 307 -1.58 -21.63 12.06
C ASP A 307 -1.78 -22.12 10.63
N ALA A 308 -0.78 -22.77 10.02
CA ALA A 308 -0.89 -23.38 8.69
C ALA A 308 -1.94 -24.50 8.65
N THR A 309 -1.99 -25.34 9.69
CA THR A 309 -2.98 -26.43 9.78
C THR A 309 -4.40 -25.90 9.92
N LEU A 310 -4.60 -24.88 10.75
CA LEU A 310 -5.91 -24.24 10.89
C LEU A 310 -6.32 -23.53 9.60
N ARG A 311 -5.38 -22.88 8.91
CA ARG A 311 -5.63 -22.24 7.60
C ARG A 311 -6.05 -23.26 6.56
N ILE A 312 -5.31 -24.35 6.38
CA ILE A 312 -5.56 -25.32 5.31
C ILE A 312 -6.87 -26.09 5.51
N LEU A 313 -7.26 -26.36 6.77
CA LEU A 313 -8.56 -26.97 7.09
C LEU A 313 -9.74 -26.06 6.71
N ASN A 314 -9.57 -24.75 6.87
CA ASN A 314 -10.57 -23.73 6.50
C ASN A 314 -10.41 -23.22 5.06
N SER A 315 -9.46 -23.75 4.29
CA SER A 315 -9.17 -23.27 2.95
C SER A 315 -10.27 -23.66 1.94
N PRO A 316 -10.65 -22.76 1.02
CA PRO A 316 -11.56 -23.07 -0.09
C PRO A 316 -10.95 -24.04 -1.11
N ASP A 317 -9.62 -24.03 -1.27
CA ASP A 317 -8.85 -24.99 -2.06
C ASP A 317 -7.59 -25.40 -1.28
N PRO A 318 -7.69 -26.40 -0.40
CA PRO A 318 -6.57 -26.84 0.42
C PRO A 318 -5.36 -27.30 -0.43
N THR A 319 -5.61 -27.90 -1.60
CA THR A 319 -4.56 -28.46 -2.47
C THR A 319 -3.78 -27.39 -3.24
N ALA A 320 -4.29 -26.17 -3.31
CA ALA A 320 -3.57 -25.04 -3.87
C ALA A 320 -2.86 -24.18 -2.80
N ASP A 321 -3.02 -24.43 -1.50
CA ASP A 321 -2.37 -23.62 -0.43
C ASP A 321 -0.92 -24.09 -0.16
N MET A 322 -0.02 -23.76 -1.09
CA MET A 322 1.39 -24.16 -1.05
C MET A 322 2.13 -23.60 0.16
N ASP A 323 1.81 -22.39 0.62
CA ASP A 323 2.38 -21.83 1.85
C ASP A 323 2.05 -22.71 3.07
N SER A 324 0.80 -23.11 3.23
CA SER A 324 0.39 -23.93 4.36
C SER A 324 0.93 -25.36 4.25
N MET A 325 0.85 -25.98 3.07
CA MET A 325 1.38 -27.33 2.84
C MET A 325 2.88 -27.41 3.08
N SER A 326 3.64 -26.47 2.55
CA SER A 326 5.10 -26.44 2.74
C SER A 326 5.49 -26.11 4.20
N THR A 327 4.66 -25.35 4.93
CA THR A 327 4.85 -25.15 6.38
C THR A 327 4.66 -26.46 7.14
N ILE A 328 3.61 -27.22 6.81
CA ILE A 328 3.35 -28.53 7.42
C ILE A 328 4.49 -29.50 7.10
N ALA A 329 4.96 -29.55 5.85
CA ALA A 329 6.11 -30.36 5.45
C ALA A 329 7.37 -30.02 6.28
N LEU A 330 7.67 -28.73 6.45
CA LEU A 330 8.78 -28.26 7.28
C LEU A 330 8.61 -28.68 8.75
N GLY A 331 7.39 -28.62 9.29
CA GLY A 331 7.03 -29.13 10.62
C GLY A 331 7.27 -30.63 10.77
N LEU A 332 6.83 -31.43 9.79
CA LEU A 332 7.06 -32.87 9.75
C LEU A 332 8.55 -33.24 9.71
N ASN A 333 9.40 -32.35 9.20
CA ASN A 333 10.83 -32.60 9.13
C ASN A 333 11.58 -32.15 10.40
N HIS A 334 11.30 -30.95 10.90
CA HIS A 334 12.11 -30.31 11.94
C HIS A 334 11.45 -30.26 13.32
N ASP A 335 10.13 -30.40 13.41
CA ASP A 335 9.39 -30.55 14.67
C ASP A 335 8.33 -31.67 14.59
N PRO A 336 8.75 -32.91 14.26
CA PRO A 336 7.83 -33.96 13.84
C PRO A 336 6.87 -34.40 14.95
N GLU A 337 7.29 -34.40 16.21
CA GLU A 337 6.45 -34.87 17.31
C GLU A 337 5.30 -33.91 17.62
N ASN A 338 5.58 -32.61 17.71
CA ASN A 338 4.53 -31.62 17.94
C ASN A 338 3.60 -31.52 16.72
N THR A 339 4.16 -31.61 15.51
CA THR A 339 3.37 -31.61 14.27
C THR A 339 2.42 -32.80 14.24
N VAL A 340 2.88 -34.02 14.56
CA VAL A 340 2.01 -35.21 14.64
C VAL A 340 0.92 -35.04 15.69
N ARG A 341 1.24 -34.57 16.90
CA ARG A 341 0.24 -34.37 17.96
C ARG A 341 -0.84 -33.38 17.54
N MET A 342 -0.42 -32.28 16.92
CA MET A 342 -1.32 -31.24 16.44
C MET A 342 -2.23 -31.77 15.33
N LEU A 343 -1.68 -32.43 14.30
CA LEU A 343 -2.48 -33.04 13.23
C LEU A 343 -3.45 -34.08 13.78
N ALA A 344 -3.00 -34.97 14.66
CA ALA A 344 -3.85 -35.96 15.33
C ALA A 344 -4.97 -35.33 16.18
N GLY A 345 -4.68 -34.20 16.82
CA GLY A 345 -5.65 -33.42 17.60
C GLY A 345 -6.72 -32.75 16.74
N GLN A 346 -6.40 -32.36 15.49
CA GLN A 346 -7.42 -31.83 14.57
C GLN A 346 -8.40 -32.91 14.07
N MET A 347 -8.04 -34.19 14.20
CA MET A 347 -8.85 -35.34 13.78
C MET A 347 -9.60 -36.02 14.95
N SER A 348 -9.46 -35.50 16.17
CA SER A 348 -10.06 -36.07 17.38
C SER A 348 -10.21 -35.05 18.50
N ALA A 349 -11.44 -34.92 19.02
CA ALA A 349 -11.78 -34.02 20.14
C ALA A 349 -11.11 -34.33 21.51
N ARG A 350 -10.27 -35.38 21.63
CA ARG A 350 -9.65 -35.77 22.91
C ARG A 350 -8.18 -35.38 23.01
N GLY A 351 -7.87 -34.66 24.10
CA GLY A 351 -6.56 -34.09 24.40
C GLY A 351 -5.47 -35.10 24.74
N ASP A 352 -4.25 -34.57 24.77
CA ASP A 352 -2.98 -35.28 24.86
C ASP A 352 -2.82 -36.04 26.18
N THR A 353 -3.06 -37.35 26.17
CA THR A 353 -2.87 -38.21 27.35
C THR A 353 -1.59 -39.02 27.25
N GLY A 354 -0.53 -38.56 27.91
CA GLY A 354 0.71 -39.33 28.10
C GLY A 354 1.72 -39.18 26.97
N GLY A 355 2.44 -40.26 26.66
CA GLY A 355 3.40 -40.28 25.55
C GLY A 355 2.72 -40.34 24.19
N LEU A 356 3.42 -39.94 23.12
CA LEU A 356 2.86 -39.85 21.77
C LEU A 356 2.09 -41.10 21.33
N LYS A 357 2.66 -42.30 21.50
CA LYS A 357 2.02 -43.57 21.12
C LYS A 357 0.64 -43.73 21.80
N GLN A 358 0.56 -43.42 23.09
CA GLN A 358 -0.68 -43.52 23.86
C GLN A 358 -1.71 -42.46 23.43
N SER A 359 -1.24 -41.25 23.12
CA SER A 359 -2.08 -40.16 22.60
C SER A 359 -2.72 -40.56 21.27
N LEU A 360 -1.94 -41.12 20.33
CA LEU A 360 -2.43 -41.62 19.05
C LEU A 360 -3.42 -42.77 19.19
N GLN A 361 -3.14 -43.75 20.07
CA GLN A 361 -4.07 -44.85 20.36
C GLN A 361 -5.40 -44.34 20.92
N THR A 362 -5.34 -43.36 21.83
CA THR A 362 -6.53 -42.75 22.43
C THR A 362 -7.34 -41.97 21.39
N SER A 363 -6.66 -41.30 20.45
CA SER A 363 -7.27 -40.59 19.33
C SER A 363 -7.97 -41.56 18.36
N LEU A 364 -7.35 -42.68 17.98
CA LEU A 364 -8.03 -43.70 17.15
C LEU A 364 -9.25 -44.32 17.84
N ALA A 365 -9.16 -44.56 19.15
CA ALA A 365 -10.25 -45.14 19.93
C ALA A 365 -11.37 -44.13 20.28
N SER A 366 -11.20 -42.83 19.97
CA SER A 366 -12.19 -41.81 20.26
C SER A 366 -13.37 -41.86 19.29
N VAL A 367 -14.53 -41.35 19.71
CA VAL A 367 -15.73 -41.27 18.87
C VAL A 367 -15.56 -40.16 17.84
N ASN A 368 -15.79 -40.47 16.56
CA ASN A 368 -15.61 -39.52 15.46
C ASN A 368 -16.93 -38.78 15.24
N ASP A 369 -16.96 -37.51 15.58
CA ASP A 369 -18.05 -36.67 15.12
C ASP A 369 -17.89 -36.33 13.61
N VAL A 370 -18.80 -35.52 13.10
CA VAL A 370 -18.80 -35.13 11.68
C VAL A 370 -17.61 -34.21 11.36
N TYR A 371 -17.21 -33.37 12.32
CA TYR A 371 -16.12 -32.41 12.16
C TYR A 371 -14.76 -33.12 12.11
N ASP A 372 -14.54 -34.08 13.01
CA ASP A 372 -13.34 -34.93 13.03
C ASP A 372 -13.16 -35.70 11.70
N ARG A 373 -14.27 -36.15 11.10
CA ARG A 373 -14.24 -36.86 9.80
C ARG A 373 -13.94 -35.94 8.63
N ASP A 374 -14.51 -34.74 8.59
CA ASP A 374 -14.22 -33.75 7.53
C ASP A 374 -12.74 -33.31 7.60
N ASN A 375 -12.25 -33.04 8.82
CA ASN A 375 -10.84 -32.72 9.03
C ASN A 375 -9.92 -33.87 8.61
N ALA A 376 -10.27 -35.11 8.95
CA ALA A 376 -9.50 -36.29 8.55
C ALA A 376 -9.47 -36.45 7.02
N GLU A 377 -10.58 -36.24 6.32
CA GLU A 377 -10.62 -36.30 4.84
C GLU A 377 -9.73 -35.23 4.20
N ARG A 378 -9.83 -33.98 4.68
CA ARG A 378 -8.99 -32.86 4.22
C ARG A 378 -7.52 -33.14 4.48
N LEU A 379 -7.15 -33.53 5.70
CA LEU A 379 -5.77 -33.82 6.06
C LEU A 379 -5.22 -35.04 5.31
N SER A 380 -6.02 -36.07 5.04
CA SER A 380 -5.60 -37.21 4.22
C SER A 380 -5.20 -36.75 2.81
N THR A 381 -5.97 -35.85 2.21
CA THR A 381 -5.69 -35.29 0.88
C THR A 381 -4.40 -34.44 0.91
N ILE A 382 -4.29 -33.54 1.89
CA ILE A 382 -3.12 -32.67 2.06
C ILE A 382 -1.84 -33.46 2.30
N LEU A 383 -1.89 -34.48 3.17
CA LEU A 383 -0.72 -35.28 3.51
C LEU A 383 -0.28 -36.15 2.33
N ALA A 384 -1.20 -36.56 1.45
CA ALA A 384 -0.84 -37.18 0.18
C ALA A 384 -0.13 -36.19 -0.76
N CYS A 385 -0.57 -34.91 -0.82
CA CYS A 385 0.17 -33.88 -1.56
C CYS A 385 1.58 -33.69 -0.99
N VAL A 386 1.72 -33.61 0.33
CA VAL A 386 3.04 -33.48 0.98
C VAL A 386 3.90 -34.72 0.74
N GLU A 387 3.37 -35.94 0.89
CA GLU A 387 4.10 -37.19 0.61
C GLU A 387 4.67 -37.21 -0.80
N ASN A 388 3.89 -36.80 -1.80
CA ASN A 388 4.30 -36.85 -3.20
C ASN A 388 5.31 -35.77 -3.61
N ASN A 389 5.50 -34.72 -2.79
CA ASN A 389 6.34 -33.56 -3.13
C ASN A 389 7.51 -33.36 -2.15
N ALA A 390 7.48 -33.93 -0.95
CA ALA A 390 8.56 -33.77 0.02
C ALA A 390 9.79 -34.60 -0.35
N ASP A 391 10.98 -34.01 -0.23
CA ASP A 391 12.24 -34.76 -0.31
C ASP A 391 12.38 -35.67 0.91
N ASP A 392 12.39 -36.98 0.66
CA ASP A 392 12.37 -38.00 1.70
C ASP A 392 13.76 -38.28 2.33
N THR A 393 14.78 -37.47 2.01
CA THR A 393 16.12 -37.58 2.60
C THR A 393 16.11 -37.60 4.14
N ARG A 394 15.13 -36.96 4.78
CA ARG A 394 14.95 -36.93 6.24
C ARG A 394 13.71 -37.68 6.75
N GLY A 395 12.89 -38.24 5.86
CA GLY A 395 11.70 -39.03 6.18
C GLY A 395 10.41 -38.24 6.41
N ALA A 396 10.33 -36.99 5.95
CA ALA A 396 9.14 -36.15 6.07
C ALA A 396 7.97 -36.68 5.21
N GLY A 397 8.23 -37.16 3.99
CA GLY A 397 7.24 -37.80 3.14
C GLY A 397 6.73 -39.11 3.73
N GLN A 398 7.62 -39.94 4.31
CA GLN A 398 7.21 -41.13 5.07
C GLN A 398 6.33 -40.80 6.28
N LEU A 399 6.63 -39.73 7.01
CA LEU A 399 5.80 -39.30 8.14
C LEU A 399 4.45 -38.74 7.67
N ALA A 400 4.44 -37.99 6.56
CA ALA A 400 3.22 -37.54 5.91
C ALA A 400 2.33 -38.72 5.51
N ALA A 401 2.92 -39.74 4.88
CA ALA A 401 2.23 -40.99 4.51
C ALA A 401 1.60 -41.69 5.72
N ALA A 402 2.35 -41.79 6.83
CA ALA A 402 1.86 -42.41 8.06
C ALA A 402 0.68 -41.64 8.66
N MET A 403 0.76 -40.30 8.65
CA MET A 403 -0.33 -39.45 9.12
C MET A 403 -1.53 -39.45 8.15
N GLY A 404 -1.32 -39.60 6.84
CA GLY A 404 -2.37 -39.80 5.86
C GLY A 404 -3.11 -41.12 6.10
N ALA A 405 -2.39 -42.20 6.42
CA ALA A 405 -2.98 -43.47 6.83
C ALA A 405 -3.77 -43.34 8.14
N PHE A 406 -3.26 -42.56 9.10
CA PHE A 406 -3.97 -42.26 10.35
C PHE A 406 -5.30 -41.52 10.05
N ALA A 407 -5.25 -40.52 9.17
CA ALA A 407 -6.41 -39.76 8.74
C ALA A 407 -7.44 -40.65 8.02
N SER A 408 -7.00 -41.52 7.11
CA SER A 408 -7.86 -42.53 6.45
C SER A 408 -8.57 -43.42 7.47
N CYS A 409 -7.85 -43.87 8.52
CA CYS A 409 -8.43 -44.65 9.61
C CYS A 409 -9.53 -43.87 10.34
N ARG A 410 -9.28 -42.58 10.64
CA ARG A 410 -10.24 -41.66 11.28
C ARG A 410 -11.44 -41.31 10.37
N GLN A 411 -11.29 -41.36 9.05
CA GLN A 411 -12.42 -41.21 8.14
C GLN A 411 -13.30 -42.48 8.09
N GLY A 412 -12.72 -43.64 8.44
CA GLY A 412 -13.36 -44.95 8.36
C GLY A 412 -12.87 -45.83 7.21
N ASP A 413 -11.90 -45.37 6.42
CA ASP A 413 -11.23 -46.15 5.38
C ASP A 413 -10.13 -47.04 5.98
N THR A 414 -10.57 -48.10 6.65
CA THR A 414 -9.68 -49.05 7.32
C THR A 414 -8.83 -49.88 6.35
N GLU A 415 -9.23 -50.03 5.09
CA GLU A 415 -8.49 -50.81 4.10
C GLU A 415 -7.27 -50.03 3.60
N THR A 416 -7.46 -48.78 3.19
CA THR A 416 -6.35 -47.89 2.82
C THR A 416 -5.42 -47.69 4.01
N ALA A 417 -5.96 -47.40 5.20
CA ALA A 417 -5.15 -47.22 6.41
C ALA A 417 -4.27 -48.44 6.72
N ARG A 418 -4.84 -49.66 6.66
CA ARG A 418 -4.09 -50.90 6.90
C ARG A 418 -3.01 -51.12 5.84
N ARG A 419 -3.32 -50.90 4.56
CA ARG A 419 -2.38 -51.07 3.46
C ARG A 419 -1.18 -50.13 3.59
N GLU A 420 -1.42 -48.85 3.85
CA GLU A 420 -0.35 -47.86 3.97
C GLU A 420 0.49 -48.07 5.25
N ALA A 421 -0.15 -48.38 6.38
CA ALA A 421 0.58 -48.72 7.61
C ALA A 421 1.47 -49.97 7.40
N ALA A 422 0.97 -51.01 6.73
CA ALA A 422 1.75 -52.20 6.40
C ALA A 422 2.94 -51.87 5.50
N ARG A 423 2.75 -51.01 4.48
CA ARG A 423 3.82 -50.54 3.59
C ARG A 423 4.93 -49.88 4.40
N ILE A 424 4.58 -48.96 5.29
CA ILE A 424 5.54 -48.22 6.13
C ILE A 424 6.27 -49.16 7.10
N CYS A 425 5.58 -50.06 7.78
CA CYS A 425 6.21 -51.05 8.67
C CYS A 425 7.14 -52.02 7.92
N SER A 426 6.84 -52.32 6.65
CA SER A 426 7.64 -53.21 5.81
C SER A 426 8.88 -52.55 5.19
N ALA A 427 8.87 -51.22 5.08
CA ALA A 427 10.01 -50.46 4.61
C ALA A 427 11.13 -50.57 5.65
N ARG A 428 12.23 -51.26 5.31
CA ARG A 428 13.39 -51.40 6.20
C ARG A 428 13.91 -50.01 6.57
N ILE A 429 13.73 -49.63 7.84
CA ILE A 429 14.26 -48.38 8.41
C ILE A 429 15.77 -48.51 8.54
N ILE A 430 16.49 -48.22 7.46
CA ILE A 430 17.95 -48.10 7.49
C ILE A 430 18.26 -46.65 7.84
N SER A 431 18.34 -46.38 9.15
CA SER A 431 18.89 -45.14 9.76
C SER A 431 18.42 -43.79 9.18
N LEU A 432 17.14 -43.64 8.87
CA LEU A 432 16.54 -42.35 8.55
C LEU A 432 16.13 -41.67 9.87
N GLY A 433 16.28 -40.35 9.97
CA GLY A 433 16.25 -39.59 11.23
C GLY A 433 14.94 -39.64 12.03
N ARG A 434 14.79 -38.70 12.99
CA ARG A 434 13.64 -38.64 13.91
C ARG A 434 12.26 -38.74 13.21
N PRO A 435 12.01 -38.13 12.03
CA PRO A 435 10.73 -38.26 11.32
C PRO A 435 10.38 -39.69 10.91
N ALA A 436 11.32 -40.45 10.34
CA ALA A 436 11.06 -41.83 9.90
C ALA A 436 10.75 -42.78 11.07
N ALA A 437 11.42 -42.60 12.22
CA ALA A 437 11.11 -43.37 13.44
C ALA A 437 9.70 -43.07 13.97
N LEU A 438 9.26 -41.80 13.86
CA LEU A 438 7.91 -41.39 14.19
C LEU A 438 6.88 -41.96 13.20
N ALA A 439 7.20 -42.01 11.91
CA ALA A 439 6.34 -42.60 10.89
C ALA A 439 6.03 -44.06 11.21
N TYR A 440 7.05 -44.83 11.60
CA TYR A 440 6.86 -46.20 12.07
C TYR A 440 5.99 -46.28 13.33
N THR A 441 6.20 -45.38 14.29
CA THR A 441 5.39 -45.34 15.52
C THR A 441 3.91 -45.12 15.20
N VAL A 442 3.60 -44.22 14.27
CA VAL A 442 2.22 -43.96 13.82
C VAL A 442 1.65 -45.19 13.10
N ALA A 443 2.41 -45.79 12.17
CA ALA A 443 1.99 -46.99 11.44
C ALA A 443 1.74 -48.19 12.37
N ASP A 444 2.61 -48.41 13.35
CA ASP A 444 2.50 -49.47 14.37
C ASP A 444 1.21 -49.30 15.20
N VAL A 445 0.87 -48.06 15.58
CA VAL A 445 -0.40 -47.75 16.28
C VAL A 445 -1.62 -48.08 15.43
N ILE A 446 -1.61 -47.75 14.14
CA ILE A 446 -2.71 -48.08 13.22
C ILE A 446 -2.84 -49.61 13.09
N TYR A 447 -1.71 -50.29 12.94
CA TYR A 447 -1.68 -51.75 12.80
C TYR A 447 -2.21 -52.46 14.06
N ASP A 448 -1.79 -52.01 15.24
CA ASP A 448 -2.28 -52.50 16.54
C ASP A 448 -3.78 -52.25 16.75
N TYR A 449 -4.34 -51.17 16.16
CA TYR A 449 -5.76 -50.83 16.30
C TYR A 449 -6.67 -51.62 15.35
N LEU A 450 -6.17 -51.94 14.15
CA LEU A 450 -6.94 -52.59 13.08
C LEU A 450 -6.86 -54.13 13.08
N ASN A 451 -6.10 -54.72 14.01
CA ASN A 451 -5.96 -56.17 14.23
C ASN A 451 -6.31 -56.51 15.68
#